data_AF-A0A960EH04-F1
#
_entry.id   AF-A0A960EH04-F1
#
_cell.length_a   1.000
_cell.length_b   1.000
_cell.length_c   1.000
_cell.angle_alpha   90.00
_cell.angle_beta   90.00
_cell.angle_gamma   90.00
#
_symmetry.space_group_name_H-M   'P 1'
#
loop_
_entity.id
_entity.type
_entity.pdbx_description
1 polymer ?
#
loop_
_entity_poly.entity_id
_entity_poly.type
_entity_poly.pdbx_seq_one_letter_code
_entity_poly.pdbx_strand_id
1 'polypeptide(L)' 'VEYRTDRYGNVHVQLGKVSFEPAALEANFRAVLDELNRVKPASSKGRYLKKIVVSSTMGPGVKVDASRLKPETVA' A
#
# COMPACT_ATOMS: atom_id res chain seq x y z
N VAL A 1 11.01 -4.01 6.38
CA VAL A 1 10.96 -2.59 5.97
C VAL A 1 10.45 -1.80 7.15
N GLU A 2 11.26 -0.88 7.68
CA GLU A 2 10.82 -0.02 8.78
C GLU A 2 9.99 1.11 8.20
N TYR A 3 8.72 1.21 8.62
CA TYR A 3 7.85 2.30 8.23
C TYR A 3 7.54 3.14 9.46
N ARG A 4 7.70 4.45 9.33
CA ARG A 4 7.30 5.41 10.36
C ARG A 4 6.18 6.27 9.82
N THR A 5 5.21 6.54 10.67
CA THR A 5 4.18 7.53 10.39
C THR A 5 4.76 8.93 10.49
N ASP A 6 4.48 9.77 9.49
CA ASP A 6 4.76 11.20 9.61
C ASP A 6 3.76 11.88 10.58
N ARG A 7 3.97 13.18 10.85
CA ARG A 7 3.09 13.97 11.71
C ARG A 7 1.66 14.13 11.15
N TYR A 8 1.48 13.92 9.85
CA TYR A 8 0.21 13.98 9.15
C TYR A 8 -0.48 12.61 9.03
N GLY A 9 0.13 11.54 9.57
CA GLY A 9 -0.38 10.18 9.53
C GLY A 9 -0.18 9.47 8.18
N ASN A 10 0.71 9.96 7.31
CA ASN A 10 1.10 9.26 6.09
C ASN A 10 2.21 8.26 6.37
N VAL A 11 2.22 7.19 5.59
CA VAL A 11 3.22 6.13 5.62
C VAL A 11 3.86 6.03 4.24
N HIS A 12 5.19 6.13 4.18
CA HIS A 12 5.95 5.97 2.94
C HIS A 12 6.83 4.72 3.03
N VAL A 13 6.67 3.82 2.06
CA VAL A 13 7.34 2.52 2.03
C VAL A 13 7.86 2.25 0.63
N GLN A 14 9.10 1.78 0.54
CA GLN A 14 9.67 1.31 -0.71
C GLN A 14 9.18 -0.11 -1.00
N LEU A 15 8.48 -0.29 -2.13
CA LEU A 15 7.91 -1.57 -2.57
C LEU A 15 8.91 -2.43 -3.35
N GLY A 16 9.91 -1.81 -3.98
CA GLY A 16 10.91 -2.48 -4.79
C GLY A 16 11.57 -1.56 -5.80
N LYS A 17 12.26 -2.15 -6.78
CA LYS A 17 12.88 -1.47 -7.93
C LYS A 17 12.15 -1.85 -9.22
N VAL A 18 12.32 -1.04 -10.26
CA VAL A 18 11.76 -1.28 -11.61
C VAL A 18 12.26 -2.59 -12.21
N SER A 19 13.43 -3.07 -11.80
CA SER A 19 14.02 -4.32 -12.27
C SER A 19 13.38 -5.59 -11.69
N PHE A 20 12.37 -5.47 -10.84
CA PHE A 20 11.67 -6.63 -10.26
C PHE A 20 10.54 -7.08 -11.17
N GLU A 21 10.22 -8.37 -11.12
CA GLU A 21 9.07 -8.87 -11.85
C GLU A 21 7.76 -8.27 -11.33
N PRO A 22 6.76 -8.04 -12.21
CA PRO A 22 5.45 -7.51 -11.82
C PRO A 22 4.78 -8.32 -10.70
N ALA A 23 4.87 -9.65 -10.75
CA ALA A 23 4.28 -10.53 -9.74
C ALA A 23 4.92 -10.34 -8.35
N ALA A 24 6.23 -10.13 -8.31
CA ALA A 24 6.94 -9.88 -7.05
C ALA A 24 6.58 -8.50 -6.46
N LEU A 25 6.41 -7.48 -7.31
CA LEU A 25 5.96 -6.15 -6.87
C LEU A 25 4.53 -6.19 -6.31
N GLU A 26 3.65 -6.96 -6.93
CA GLU A 26 2.28 -7.15 -6.45
C GLU A 26 2.26 -7.88 -5.10
N ALA A 27 3.06 -8.94 -4.95
CA ALA A 27 3.18 -9.68 -3.69
C ALA A 27 3.69 -8.77 -2.54
N ASN A 28 4.71 -7.94 -2.81
CA ASN A 28 5.23 -6.99 -1.84
C ASN A 28 4.18 -5.96 -1.43
N PHE A 29 3.41 -5.46 -2.39
CA PHE A 29 2.35 -4.49 -2.14
C PHE A 29 1.25 -5.06 -1.25
N ARG A 30 0.82 -6.31 -1.51
CA ARG A 30 -0.16 -7.02 -0.67
C ARG A 30 0.38 -7.24 0.75
N ALA A 31 1.62 -7.70 0.89
CA ALA A 31 2.23 -7.91 2.19
C ALA A 31 2.27 -6.63 3.05
N VAL A 32 2.58 -5.48 2.44
CA VAL A 32 2.57 -4.17 3.14
C VAL A 32 1.15 -3.78 3.56
N LEU A 33 0.16 -4.00 2.70
CA LEU A 33 -1.24 -3.70 3.03
C LEU A 33 -1.78 -4.57 4.16
N ASP A 34 -1.45 -5.85 4.16
CA ASP A 34 -1.87 -6.78 5.20
C ASP A 34 -1.27 -6.42 6.55
N GLU A 35 0.02 -6.06 6.57
CA GLU A 35 0.69 -5.62 7.80
C GLU A 35 0.11 -4.29 8.32
N LEU A 36 -0.21 -3.33 7.44
CA LEU A 36 -0.87 -2.08 7.83
C LEU A 36 -2.26 -2.35 8.41
N ASN A 37 -3.04 -3.25 7.81
CA ASN A 37 -4.35 -3.64 8.33
C ASN A 37 -4.25 -4.35 9.69
N ARG A 38 -3.20 -5.16 9.90
CA ARG A 38 -2.92 -5.83 11.18
C ARG A 38 -2.57 -4.84 12.29
N VAL A 39 -1.81 -3.80 11.95
CA VAL A 39 -1.36 -2.77 12.91
C VAL A 39 -2.44 -1.70 13.15
N LYS A 40 -3.59 -1.79 12.48
CA LYS A 40 -4.75 -0.92 12.73
C LYS A 40 -5.14 -0.96 14.23
N PRO A 41 -5.01 0.16 14.96
CA PRO A 41 -5.40 0.18 16.36
C PRO A 41 -6.93 0.13 16.47
N ALA A 42 -7.44 -0.59 17.47
CA ALA A 42 -8.88 -0.77 17.71
C ALA A 42 -9.64 0.55 17.93
N SER A 43 -8.94 1.63 18.29
CA SER A 43 -9.49 2.99 18.43
C SER A 43 -9.75 3.70 17.09
N SER A 44 -9.24 3.18 15.97
CA SER A 44 -9.43 3.79 14.65
C SER A 44 -10.84 3.51 14.12
N LYS A 45 -11.74 4.47 14.29
CA LYS A 45 -13.10 4.44 13.75
C LYS A 45 -13.10 4.79 12.25
N GLY A 46 -13.81 4.01 11.43
CA GLY A 46 -13.98 4.27 9.99
C GLY A 46 -12.93 3.63 9.07
N ARG A 47 -12.78 4.20 7.86
CA ARG A 47 -11.82 3.75 6.84
C ARG A 47 -10.39 4.11 7.28
N TYR A 48 -9.58 3.09 7.53
CA TYR A 48 -8.19 3.24 8.00
C TYR A 48 -7.27 3.74 6.89
N LEU A 49 -7.38 3.17 5.69
CA LEU A 49 -6.68 3.61 4.49
C LEU A 49 -7.58 4.58 3.70
N LYS A 50 -7.15 5.84 3.57
CA LYS A 50 -7.91 6.88 2.83
C LYS A 50 -7.55 6.93 1.36
N LYS A 51 -6.24 6.87 1.04
CA LYS A 51 -5.71 6.99 -0.30
C LYS A 51 -4.41 6.21 -0.41
N ILE A 52 -4.22 5.52 -1.52
CA ILE A 52 -2.97 4.84 -1.85
C ILE A 52 -2.46 5.47 -3.15
N VAL A 53 -1.19 5.87 -3.16
CA VAL A 53 -0.53 6.41 -4.36
C VAL A 53 0.76 5.65 -4.54
N VAL A 54 0.95 5.10 -5.74
CA VAL A 54 2.20 4.47 -6.14
C VAL A 54 2.90 5.41 -7.11
N SER A 55 4.15 5.73 -6.83
CA SER A 55 4.98 6.60 -7.66
C SER A 55 6.38 6.02 -7.77
N SER A 56 7.01 6.19 -8.92
CA SER A 56 8.46 6.05 -9.05
C SER A 56 9.15 7.33 -8.59
N THR A 57 10.46 7.25 -8.30
CA THR A 57 11.25 8.35 -7.71
C THR A 57 11.14 9.67 -8.48
N MET A 58 10.98 9.61 -9.81
CA MET A 58 10.89 10.77 -10.70
C MET A 58 9.65 10.75 -11.60
N GLY A 59 8.67 9.87 -11.30
CA GLY A 59 7.49 9.69 -12.13
C GLY A 59 6.23 10.26 -11.50
N PRO A 60 5.18 10.47 -12.32
CA PRO A 60 3.87 10.86 -11.79
C PRO A 60 3.31 9.76 -10.88
N GLY A 61 2.61 10.17 -9.82
CA GLY A 61 1.95 9.26 -8.91
C GLY A 61 0.60 8.77 -9.44
N VAL A 62 0.43 7.45 -9.50
CA VAL A 62 -0.83 6.81 -9.89
C VAL A 62 -1.62 6.48 -8.62
N LYS A 63 -2.87 6.93 -8.56
CA LYS A 63 -3.77 6.59 -7.45
C LYS A 63 -4.27 5.16 -7.66
N VAL A 64 -4.12 4.32 -6.64
CA VAL A 64 -4.63 2.95 -6.64
C VAL A 64 -5.90 2.93 -5.80
N ASP A 65 -6.93 2.28 -6.32
CA ASP A 65 -8.18 2.11 -5.59
C ASP A 65 -8.01 1.03 -4.51
N ALA A 66 -8.12 1.44 -3.25
CA ALA A 66 -8.01 0.54 -2.11
C ALA A 66 -9.18 -0.45 -2.01
N SER A 67 -10.28 -0.21 -2.73
CA SER A 67 -11.46 -1.08 -2.70
C SER A 67 -11.38 -2.28 -3.66
N ARG A 68 -10.53 -2.20 -4.70
CA ARG A 68 -10.29 -3.28 -5.69
C ARG A 68 -9.12 -4.19 -5.32
N LEU A 69 -8.61 -4.11 -4.10
CA LEU A 69 -7.48 -4.93 -3.63
C LEU A 69 -7.85 -6.37 -3.27
N LYS A 70 -9.15 -6.69 -3.27
CA LYS A 70 -9.59 -8.10 -3.24
C LYS A 70 -9.38 -8.66 -4.64
N PRO A 71 -8.77 -9.86 -4.78
CA PRO A 71 -8.65 -10.47 -6.09
C PRO A 71 -10.04 -10.51 -6.72
N GLU A 72 -10.17 -9.99 -7.94
CA GLU A 72 -11.33 -10.34 -8.75
C GLU A 72 -11.33 -11.86 -8.84
N THR A 73 -12.27 -12.49 -8.14
CA THR A 73 -12.64 -13.87 -8.40
C THR A 73 -13.04 -13.90 -9.86
N VAL A 74 -12.13 -14.33 -10.71
CA VAL A 74 -12.41 -14.72 -12.08
C VAL A 74 -13.41 -15.87 -11.96
N ALA A 75 -14.66 -15.58 -12.29
CA ALA A 75 -15.66 -16.58 -12.66
C ALA A 75 -15.50 -16.90 -14.14
#